data_AF-A0A521ZJT5-F1
#
_entry.id   AF-A0A521ZJT5-F1
#
_cell.length_a   1.000
_cell.length_b   1.000
_cell.length_c   1.000
_cell.angle_alpha   90.00
_cell.angle_beta   90.00
_cell.angle_gamma   90.00
#
_symmetry.space_group_name_H-M   'P 1'
#
loop_
_entity.id
_entity.type
_entity.pdbx_description
1 polymer ?
#
loop_
_entity_poly.entity_id
_entity_poly.type
_entity_poly.pdbx_seq_one_letter_code
_entity_poly.pdbx_strand_id
1 'polypeptide(L)'
;YFLSKTAKDQERKPKSIATAAVKALEKYHWPGNVRELENVIRRAHVIAKSEAILPGDLPPEVTGQSAVGGPVSATPGEGAANDAATLARQLFNIAKRDPKLKIIPAVERELVIQALKETDDNQVQAAKLLGITRATLRKRIEKFGIQREMKIE
;
A
#
# COMPACT_ATOMS: atom_id res chain seq x y z
N TYR A 1 3.90 -16.41 -15.30
CA TYR A 1 3.20 -16.65 -14.02
C TYR A 1 2.28 -15.49 -13.62
N PHE A 2 2.78 -14.26 -13.42
CA PHE A 2 1.90 -13.15 -13.01
C PHE A 2 0.83 -12.83 -14.05
N LEU A 3 1.17 -12.81 -15.34
CA LEU A 3 0.20 -12.60 -16.42
C LEU A 3 -0.92 -13.64 -16.44
N SER A 4 -0.58 -14.92 -16.31
CA SER A 4 -1.58 -15.99 -16.26
C SER A 4 -2.48 -15.89 -15.03
N LYS A 5 -1.93 -15.43 -13.89
CA LYS A 5 -2.68 -15.18 -12.66
C LYS A 5 -3.65 -14.01 -12.83
N THR A 6 -3.19 -12.86 -13.34
CA THR A 6 -4.04 -11.69 -13.57
C THR A 6 -5.08 -11.89 -14.68
N ALA A 7 -4.74 -12.65 -15.72
CA ALA A 7 -5.67 -13.01 -16.78
C ALA A 7 -6.84 -13.85 -16.24
N LYS A 8 -6.54 -14.80 -15.34
CA LYS A 8 -7.54 -15.62 -14.65
C LYS A 8 -8.41 -14.78 -13.70
N ASP A 9 -7.81 -13.86 -12.94
CA ASP A 9 -8.52 -12.97 -12.02
C ASP A 9 -9.44 -11.96 -12.74
N GLN A 10 -9.18 -11.67 -14.02
CA GLN A 10 -9.96 -10.70 -14.82
C GLN A 10 -10.80 -11.33 -15.94
N GLU A 11 -10.91 -12.68 -15.97
CA GLU A 11 -11.63 -13.43 -17.01
C GLU A 11 -11.23 -13.02 -18.45
N ARG A 12 -9.97 -12.61 -18.65
CA ARG A 12 -9.45 -12.14 -19.95
C ARG A 12 -8.38 -13.10 -20.46
N LYS A 13 -8.19 -13.13 -21.78
CA LYS A 13 -7.10 -13.90 -22.39
C LYS A 13 -5.74 -13.33 -21.93
N PRO A 14 -4.76 -14.17 -21.58
CA PRO A 14 -3.43 -13.70 -21.19
C PRO A 14 -2.78 -13.00 -22.38
N LYS A 15 -2.48 -11.70 -22.20
CA LYS A 15 -1.74 -10.90 -23.17
C LYS A 15 -0.28 -11.29 -23.17
N SER A 16 0.36 -11.29 -24.33
CA SER A 16 1.80 -11.51 -24.47
C SER A 16 2.58 -10.26 -24.05
N ILE A 17 3.87 -10.38 -23.70
CA ILE A 17 4.74 -9.20 -23.48
C ILE A 17 5.63 -9.04 -24.70
N ALA A 18 5.68 -7.83 -25.26
CA ALA A 18 6.62 -7.54 -26.34
C ALA A 18 8.07 -7.61 -25.83
N THR A 19 9.00 -8.11 -26.66
CA THR A 19 10.42 -8.25 -26.28
C THR A 19 11.05 -6.94 -25.81
N ALA A 20 10.62 -5.80 -26.37
CA ALA A 20 11.06 -4.47 -25.93
C ALA A 20 10.59 -4.13 -24.49
N ALA A 21 9.39 -4.57 -24.10
CA ALA A 21 8.86 -4.38 -22.75
C ALA A 21 9.56 -5.30 -21.75
N VAL A 22 9.91 -6.53 -22.15
CA VAL A 22 10.74 -7.43 -21.33
C VAL A 22 12.10 -6.82 -21.02
N LYS A 23 12.78 -6.27 -22.04
CA LYS A 23 14.08 -5.59 -21.84
C LYS A 23 13.99 -4.41 -20.86
N ALA A 24 12.88 -3.68 -20.86
CA ALA A 24 12.65 -2.60 -19.91
C ALA A 24 12.47 -3.13 -18.47
N LEU A 25 11.67 -4.20 -18.32
CA LEU A 25 11.45 -4.88 -17.04
C LEU A 25 12.75 -5.48 -16.46
N GLU A 26 13.63 -6.03 -17.30
CA GLU A 26 14.92 -6.60 -16.89
C GLU A 26 15.95 -5.54 -16.48
N LYS A 27 15.88 -4.34 -17.06
CA LYS A 27 16.82 -3.24 -16.79
C LYS A 27 16.51 -2.52 -15.48
N TYR A 28 15.30 -2.63 -14.95
CA TYR A 28 14.88 -1.97 -13.73
C TYR A 28 15.32 -2.74 -12.46
N HIS A 29 15.74 -2.02 -11.42
CA HIS A 29 16.37 -2.63 -10.24
C HIS A 29 15.38 -3.16 -9.17
N TRP A 30 14.07 -2.93 -9.34
CA TRP A 30 12.98 -3.43 -8.48
C TRP A 30 13.19 -3.23 -6.97
N PRO A 31 13.12 -1.97 -6.46
CA PRO A 31 13.33 -1.66 -5.03
C PRO A 31 12.32 -2.36 -4.09
N GLY A 32 11.14 -2.73 -4.60
CA GLY A 32 10.05 -3.41 -3.89
C GLY A 32 9.94 -4.92 -4.15
N ASN A 33 10.94 -5.55 -4.78
CA ASN A 33 10.96 -6.98 -5.13
C ASN A 33 9.79 -7.42 -6.04
N VAL A 34 9.50 -8.73 -6.04
CA VAL A 34 8.48 -9.43 -6.84
C VAL A 34 7.06 -8.83 -6.72
N ARG A 35 6.73 -8.14 -5.61
CA ARG A 35 5.43 -7.48 -5.44
C ARG A 35 5.27 -6.26 -6.34
N GLU A 36 6.34 -5.51 -6.55
CA GLU A 36 6.35 -4.36 -7.46
C GLU A 36 6.20 -4.82 -8.91
N LEU A 37 6.90 -5.89 -9.29
CA LEU A 37 6.74 -6.54 -10.59
C LEU A 37 5.29 -7.03 -10.81
N GLU A 38 4.67 -7.65 -9.80
CA GLU A 38 3.26 -8.07 -9.88
C GLU A 38 2.31 -6.89 -10.10
N ASN A 39 2.51 -5.77 -9.40
CA ASN A 39 1.69 -4.56 -9.56
C ASN A 39 1.87 -3.94 -10.95
N VAL A 40 3.10 -3.84 -11.44
CA VAL A 40 3.40 -3.32 -12.77
C VAL A 40 2.74 -4.17 -13.85
N ILE A 41 2.89 -5.50 -13.78
CA ILE A 41 2.28 -6.42 -14.74
C ILE A 41 0.75 -6.34 -14.71
N ARG A 42 0.15 -6.26 -13.50
CA ARG A 42 -1.30 -6.11 -13.34
C ARG A 42 -1.80 -4.84 -14.01
N ARG A 43 -1.14 -3.71 -13.76
CA ARG A 43 -1.49 -2.41 -14.35
C ARG A 43 -1.33 -2.43 -15.87
N ALA A 44 -0.21 -2.96 -16.37
CA ALA A 44 0.06 -3.07 -17.80
C ALA A 44 -0.97 -3.95 -18.52
N HIS A 45 -1.42 -5.04 -17.90
CA HIS A 45 -2.46 -5.90 -18.45
C HIS A 45 -3.81 -5.18 -18.62
N VAL A 46 -4.16 -4.31 -17.66
CA VAL A 46 -5.40 -3.50 -17.68
C VAL A 46 -5.32 -2.38 -18.72
N ILE A 47 -4.17 -1.71 -18.82
CA ILE A 47 -3.97 -0.54 -19.69
C ILE A 47 -3.77 -0.96 -21.16
N ALA A 48 -3.05 -2.06 -21.41
CA ALA A 48 -2.75 -2.50 -22.76
C ALA A 48 -4.04 -2.67 -23.57
N LYS A 49 -4.19 -1.93 -24.66
CA LYS A 49 -5.35 -2.09 -25.56
C LYS A 49 -5.18 -3.26 -26.52
N SER A 50 -3.94 -3.70 -26.70
CA SER A 50 -3.51 -4.73 -27.65
C SER A 50 -3.42 -6.11 -26.99
N GLU A 51 -3.31 -7.17 -27.80
CA GLU A 51 -3.02 -8.54 -27.32
C GLU A 51 -1.58 -8.70 -26.79
N ALA A 52 -0.71 -7.71 -27.03
CA ALA A 52 0.65 -7.64 -26.52
C ALA A 52 0.88 -6.36 -25.70
N ILE A 53 1.52 -6.50 -24.54
CA ILE A 53 1.98 -5.40 -23.69
C ILE A 53 3.21 -4.76 -24.32
N LEU A 54 3.08 -3.50 -24.72
CA LEU A 54 4.15 -2.70 -25.30
C LEU A 54 4.89 -1.91 -24.20
N PRO A 55 6.10 -1.39 -24.47
CA PRO A 55 6.80 -0.54 -23.51
C PRO A 55 5.95 0.67 -23.07
N GLY A 56 5.16 1.25 -23.99
CA GLY A 56 4.26 2.37 -23.67
C GLY A 56 3.10 2.02 -22.72
N ASP A 57 2.80 0.73 -22.52
CA ASP A 57 1.79 0.29 -21.56
C ASP A 57 2.38 0.06 -20.15
N LEU A 58 3.70 0.10 -20.01
CA LEU A 58 4.42 0.01 -18.75
C LEU A 58 4.56 1.40 -18.10
N PRO A 59 4.60 1.49 -16.76
CA PRO A 59 4.84 2.74 -16.08
C PRO A 59 6.20 3.37 -16.48
N PRO A 60 6.29 4.71 -16.50
CA PRO A 60 7.46 5.46 -16.98
C PRO A 60 8.73 5.20 -16.15
N GLU A 61 8.57 4.72 -14.91
CA GLU A 61 9.64 4.29 -14.01
C GLU A 61 10.43 3.11 -14.58
N VAL A 62 9.75 2.18 -15.27
CA VAL A 62 10.33 0.94 -15.80
C VAL A 62 10.85 1.15 -17.23
N THR A 63 10.21 1.99 -18.04
CA THR A 63 10.65 2.29 -19.40
C THR A 63 11.86 3.22 -19.49
N GLY A 64 12.36 3.72 -18.35
CA GLY A 64 13.54 4.59 -18.32
C GLY A 64 13.30 5.96 -18.93
N GLN A 65 12.04 6.37 -19.10
CA GLN A 65 11.65 7.73 -19.50
C GLN A 65 11.64 8.72 -18.33
N SER A 66 11.99 8.29 -17.12
CA SER A 66 12.42 9.19 -16.05
C SER A 66 13.93 9.37 -16.11
N ALA A 67 14.37 10.28 -16.97
CA ALA A 67 15.73 10.80 -16.93
C ALA A 67 15.83 11.88 -15.86
N VAL A 68 16.00 11.49 -14.58
CA VAL A 68 16.93 12.11 -13.63
C VAL A 68 16.89 11.37 -12.29
N GLY A 69 18.07 11.02 -11.77
CA GLY A 69 18.24 10.53 -10.41
C GLY A 69 18.10 11.66 -9.37
N GLY A 70 17.87 11.25 -8.12
CA GLY A 70 17.93 12.12 -6.95
C GLY A 70 16.56 12.57 -6.44
N PRO A 71 16.42 12.79 -5.12
CA PRO A 71 15.15 12.76 -4.42
C PRO A 71 14.33 14.05 -4.60
N VAL A 72 13.04 13.93 -4.28
CA VAL A 72 11.99 14.97 -4.09
C VAL A 72 11.40 15.65 -5.33
N SER A 73 10.11 15.36 -5.58
CA SER A 73 8.98 16.31 -5.81
C SER A 73 7.87 15.60 -6.57
N ALA A 74 6.78 15.20 -5.90
CA ALA A 74 5.56 15.99 -5.77
C ALA A 74 4.68 15.95 -7.03
N THR A 75 3.92 14.86 -7.18
CA THR A 75 2.71 14.76 -7.99
C THR A 75 1.51 15.19 -7.14
N PRO A 76 0.81 16.30 -7.48
CA PRO A 76 -0.41 16.71 -6.79
C PRO A 76 -1.56 15.81 -7.28
N GLY A 77 -1.77 14.73 -6.55
CA GLY A 77 -2.74 13.66 -6.86
C GLY A 77 -2.55 12.42 -5.96
N GLU A 78 -1.40 12.31 -5.31
CA GLU A 78 -1.03 11.22 -4.40
C GLU A 78 -0.88 11.69 -2.94
N GLY A 79 -1.64 12.71 -2.51
CA GLY A 79 -1.51 13.30 -1.16
C GLY A 79 -1.57 12.24 -0.05
N ALA A 80 -2.65 11.47 0.05
CA ALA A 80 -2.83 10.53 1.15
C ALA A 80 -1.82 9.36 1.21
N ALA A 81 -1.37 8.85 0.05
CA ALA A 81 -0.44 7.72 0.01
C ALA A 81 1.02 8.15 0.25
N ASN A 82 1.41 9.32 -0.28
CA ASN A 82 2.70 9.92 0.01
C ASN A 82 2.75 10.42 1.47
N ASP A 83 1.63 10.88 2.03
CA ASP A 83 1.52 11.27 3.44
C ASP A 83 1.71 10.07 4.37
N ALA A 84 1.02 8.95 4.09
CA ALA A 84 1.18 7.73 4.89
C ALA A 84 2.62 7.18 4.86
N ALA A 85 3.26 7.17 3.68
CA ALA A 85 4.65 6.76 3.54
C ALA A 85 5.62 7.71 4.26
N THR A 86 5.33 9.02 4.24
CA THR A 86 6.13 10.04 4.94
C THR A 86 6.00 9.92 6.45
N LEU A 87 4.77 9.76 6.96
CA LEU A 87 4.49 9.52 8.38
C LEU A 87 5.15 8.22 8.87
N ALA A 88 5.10 7.15 8.07
CA ALA A 88 5.76 5.90 8.41
C ALA A 88 7.28 6.06 8.56
N ARG A 89 7.93 6.82 7.67
CA ARG A 89 9.36 7.14 7.77
C ARG A 89 9.67 7.97 9.02
N GLN A 90 8.83 8.94 9.37
CA GLN A 90 8.97 9.74 10.59
C GLN A 90 8.85 8.88 11.85
N LEU A 91 7.80 8.05 11.95
CA LEU A 91 7.60 7.13 13.07
C LEU A 91 8.75 6.12 13.21
N PHE A 92 9.28 5.63 12.08
CA PHE A 92 10.44 4.74 12.09
C PHE A 92 11.71 5.41 12.62
N ASN A 93 11.96 6.68 12.25
CA ASN A 93 13.09 7.44 12.78
C ASN A 93 12.97 7.68 14.29
N ILE A 94 11.76 7.86 14.82
CA ILE A 94 11.51 7.94 16.27
C ILE A 94 11.83 6.60 16.94
N ALA A 95 11.32 5.49 16.40
CA ALA A 95 11.59 4.15 16.92
C ALA A 95 13.09 3.77 16.87
N LYS A 96 13.82 4.28 15.86
CA LYS A 96 15.27 4.08 15.76
C LYS A 96 16.05 4.78 16.89
N ARG A 97 15.55 5.92 17.40
CA ARG A 97 16.18 6.68 18.48
C ARG A 97 15.88 6.10 19.86
N ASP A 98 14.69 5.54 20.05
CA ASP A 98 14.31 4.88 21.30
C ASP A 98 13.63 3.53 21.04
N PRO A 99 14.40 2.42 21.03
CA PRO A 99 13.87 1.08 20.83
C PRO A 99 12.94 0.59 21.95
N LYS A 100 12.94 1.23 23.13
CA LYS A 100 12.07 0.85 24.24
C LYS A 100 10.64 1.35 24.01
N LEU A 101 10.48 2.40 23.21
CA LEU A 101 9.18 2.90 22.79
C LEU A 101 8.60 1.95 21.73
N LYS A 102 7.75 1.02 22.17
CA LYS A 102 7.02 0.10 21.29
C LYS A 102 6.03 0.87 20.40
N ILE A 103 6.54 1.47 19.33
CA ILE A 103 5.81 2.44 18.50
C ILE A 103 4.56 1.84 17.84
N ILE A 104 4.66 0.58 17.38
CA ILE A 104 3.55 -0.08 16.67
C ILE A 104 2.33 -0.23 17.61
N PRO A 105 2.46 -0.83 18.82
CA PRO A 105 1.38 -0.83 19.80
C PRO A 105 0.83 0.55 20.15
N ALA A 106 1.67 1.57 20.25
CA ALA A 106 1.23 2.92 20.59
C ALA A 106 0.36 3.53 19.48
N VAL A 107 0.81 3.44 18.22
CA VAL A 107 0.05 3.91 17.05
C VAL A 107 -1.23 3.09 16.85
N GLU A 108 -1.16 1.76 17.03
CA GLU A 108 -2.35 0.90 16.96
C GLU A 108 -3.39 1.29 18.01
N ARG A 109 -2.99 1.60 19.25
CA ARG A 109 -3.90 2.05 20.31
C ARG A 109 -4.58 3.35 19.92
N GLU A 110 -3.81 4.35 19.47
CA GLU A 110 -4.35 5.66 19.08
C GLU A 110 -5.36 5.55 17.93
N LEU A 111 -5.05 4.78 16.89
CA LEU A 111 -5.97 4.59 15.76
C LEU A 111 -7.28 3.91 16.17
N VAL A 112 -7.22 2.96 17.12
CA VAL A 112 -8.43 2.30 17.64
C VAL A 112 -9.26 3.28 18.46
N ILE A 113 -8.64 4.12 19.30
CA ILE A 113 -9.35 5.14 20.09
C ILE A 113 -10.05 6.15 19.16
N GLN A 114 -9.34 6.69 18.17
CA GLN A 114 -9.92 7.64 17.22
C GLN A 114 -11.09 7.03 16.43
N ALA A 115 -10.95 5.79 15.96
CA ALA A 115 -12.03 5.13 15.25
C ALA A 115 -13.28 4.88 16.12
N LEU A 116 -13.10 4.59 17.42
CA LEU A 116 -14.22 4.44 18.35
C LEU A 116 -14.89 5.77 18.67
N LYS A 117 -14.12 6.86 18.83
CA LYS A 117 -14.65 8.21 19.04
C LYS A 117 -15.47 8.69 17.85
N GLU A 118 -14.97 8.48 16.63
CA GLU A 118 -15.65 8.88 15.40
C GLU A 118 -16.94 8.08 15.11
N THR A 119 -17.11 6.93 15.75
CA THR A 119 -18.24 6.02 15.50
C THR A 119 -19.12 5.78 16.71
N ASP A 120 -18.99 6.61 17.76
CA ASP A 120 -19.76 6.49 19.01
C ASP A 120 -19.76 5.05 19.57
N ASP A 121 -18.58 4.44 19.69
CA ASP A 121 -18.38 3.06 20.14
C ASP A 121 -18.96 1.95 19.23
N ASN A 122 -19.39 2.29 18.02
CA ASN A 122 -19.84 1.29 17.05
C ASN A 122 -18.67 0.49 16.46
N GLN A 123 -18.32 -0.60 17.16
CA GLN A 123 -17.22 -1.49 16.79
C GLN A 123 -17.29 -2.06 15.37
N VAL A 124 -18.49 -2.18 14.76
CA VAL A 124 -18.61 -2.67 13.38
C VAL A 124 -18.18 -1.58 12.40
N GLN A 125 -18.60 -0.34 12.63
CA GLN A 125 -18.21 0.81 11.82
C GLN A 125 -16.74 1.19 12.03
N ALA A 126 -16.26 1.22 13.28
CA ALA A 126 -14.85 1.45 13.59
C ALA A 126 -13.92 0.43 12.89
N ALA A 127 -14.30 -0.85 12.91
CA ALA A 127 -13.53 -1.89 12.24
C ALA A 127 -13.48 -1.68 10.71
N LYS A 128 -14.60 -1.24 10.12
CA LYS A 128 -14.70 -0.90 8.70
C LYS A 128 -13.82 0.31 8.34
N LEU A 129 -13.81 1.36 9.16
CA LEU A 129 -12.94 2.54 8.96
C LEU A 129 -11.45 2.17 8.98
N LEU A 130 -11.06 1.28 9.89
CA LEU A 130 -9.68 0.82 10.02
C LEU A 130 -9.31 -0.30 9.04
N GLY A 131 -10.24 -0.77 8.20
CA GLY A 131 -10.00 -1.84 7.23
C GLY A 131 -9.68 -3.20 7.85
N ILE A 132 -10.16 -3.48 9.07
CA ILE A 132 -9.96 -4.74 9.79
C ILE A 132 -11.27 -5.45 10.11
N THR A 133 -11.20 -6.73 10.46
CA THR A 133 -12.40 -7.44 10.94
C THR A 133 -12.81 -6.96 12.33
N ARG A 134 -14.12 -7.04 12.65
CA ARG A 134 -14.64 -6.79 14.00
C ARG A 134 -13.90 -7.61 15.07
N ALA A 135 -13.60 -8.88 14.78
CA ALA A 135 -12.88 -9.76 15.69
C ALA A 135 -11.47 -9.24 16.01
N THR A 136 -10.76 -8.71 15.01
CA THR A 136 -9.44 -8.07 15.18
C THR A 136 -9.56 -6.79 16.01
N LEU A 137 -10.56 -5.95 15.74
CA LEU A 137 -10.79 -4.72 16.51
C LEU A 137 -11.05 -5.05 17.99
N ARG A 138 -11.94 -6.01 18.27
CA ARG A 138 -12.25 -6.43 19.63
C ARG A 138 -11.00 -6.92 20.38
N LYS A 139 -10.17 -7.75 19.75
CA LYS A 139 -8.90 -8.20 20.33
C LYS A 139 -7.97 -7.03 20.66
N ARG A 140 -7.92 -6.00 19.81
CA ARG A 140 -7.12 -4.77 20.08
C ARG A 140 -7.70 -3.97 21.25
N ILE A 141 -9.01 -3.82 21.34
CA ILE A 141 -9.69 -3.14 22.46
C ILE A 141 -9.37 -3.84 23.80
N GLU A 142 -9.47 -5.17 23.84
CA GLU A 142 -9.14 -5.97 25.03
C GLU A 142 -7.64 -5.86 25.38
N LYS A 143 -6.75 -5.97 24.38
CA LYS A 143 -5.29 -5.87 24.54
C LYS A 143 -4.84 -4.53 25.10
N PHE A 144 -5.49 -3.43 24.71
CA PHE A 144 -5.12 -2.08 25.10
C PHE A 144 -5.95 -1.52 26.27
N GLY A 145 -6.95 -2.26 26.77
CA GLY A 145 -7.75 -1.84 27.92
C GLY A 145 -8.66 -0.62 27.67
N ILE A 146 -9.00 -0.34 26.42
CA ILE A 146 -9.65 0.92 25.98
C ILE A 146 -11.07 1.10 26.57
N GLN A 147 -11.71 0.03 27.04
CA GLN A 147 -13.07 0.07 27.61
C GLN A 147 -13.23 0.94 28.89
N ARG A 148 -12.13 1.24 29.61
CA ARG A 148 -12.20 1.99 30.88
C ARG A 148 -12.03 3.50 30.73
N GLU A 149 -11.46 3.98 29.62
CA GLU A 149 -11.13 5.40 29.44
C GLU A 149 -12.31 6.25 28.90
N MET A 150 -13.31 5.64 28.27
CA MET A 150 -14.43 6.37 27.62
C MET A 150 -15.70 6.49 28.46
N LYS A 151 -15.68 6.07 29.74
CA LYS A 151 -16.79 6.27 30.69
C LYS A 151 -16.56 7.42 31.68
N ILE A 152 -15.48 8.18 31.49
CA ILE A 152 -15.10 9.28 32.39
C ILE A 152 -15.00 10.55 31.55
N GLU A 153 -16.13 11.06 31.08
CA GLU A 153 -16.37 12.47 30.74
C GLU A 153 -17.86 12.76 30.99
#